data_AF-A0A101X865-F1
#
_entry.id   AF-A0A101X865-F1
#
_cell.length_a   1.000
_cell.length_b   1.000
_cell.length_c   1.000
_cell.angle_alpha   90.00
_cell.angle_beta   90.00
_cell.angle_gamma   90.00
#
_symmetry.space_group_name_H-M   'P 1'
#
loop_
_entity.id
_entity.type
_entity.pdbx_description
1 polymer ?
#
loop_
_entity_poly.entity_id
_entity_poly.type
_entity_poly.pdbx_seq_one_letter_code
_entity_poly.pdbx_strand_id
1 'polypeptide(L)'
;MIDALRELCRNGPVVLFGSANRPEDFSRYLSDVNVLTLGGGRVSSVNGRISLVQMDPDALVNRCYYGDPLCIWLVKDSKVLCGSLPELKFIVTTWTIDSIRQLILNNVALMYENVILGNSSWALNNAYYAVKLTIILRVIDSPTLRDLELAKLINGGLSKLLLRLHDLRIAVGA
;
A
#
# COMPACT_ATOMS: atom_id res chain seq x y z
N MET A 1 11.86 -0.21 15.87
CA MET A 1 10.68 -0.65 15.08
C MET A 1 9.82 -1.60 15.90
N ILE A 2 10.39 -2.68 16.44
CA ILE A 2 9.66 -3.65 17.29
C ILE A 2 9.02 -2.96 18.50
N ASP A 3 9.72 -2.05 19.18
CA ASP A 3 9.18 -1.38 20.37
C ASP A 3 7.98 -0.47 20.05
N ALA A 4 8.01 0.23 18.91
CA ALA A 4 6.88 1.03 18.42
C ALA A 4 5.66 0.16 18.08
N LEU A 5 5.86 -1.00 17.45
CA LEU A 5 4.77 -1.95 17.18
C LEU A 5 4.21 -2.55 18.47
N ARG A 6 5.06 -2.83 19.47
CA ARG A 6 4.63 -3.31 20.80
C ARG A 6 3.82 -2.25 21.53
N GLU A 7 4.21 -0.99 21.44
CA GLU A 7 3.46 0.13 22.03
C GLU A 7 2.09 0.28 21.36
N LEU A 8 2.03 0.26 20.02
CA LEU A 8 0.77 0.27 19.28
C LEU A 8 -0.14 -0.89 19.72
N CYS A 9 0.41 -2.10 19.86
CA CYS A 9 -0.35 -3.28 20.30
C CYS A 9 -0.90 -3.19 21.73
N ARG A 10 -0.32 -2.36 22.60
CA ARG A 10 -0.88 -2.11 23.94
C ARG A 10 -2.09 -1.19 23.89
N ASN A 11 -2.21 -0.38 22.84
CA ASN A 11 -3.23 0.67 22.72
C ASN A 11 -4.41 0.27 21.82
N GLY A 12 -4.32 -0.83 21.09
CA GLY A 12 -5.42 -1.34 20.27
C GLY A 12 -4.98 -2.42 19.27
N PRO A 13 -5.91 -2.91 18.43
CA PRO A 13 -5.58 -3.80 17.32
C PRO A 13 -4.61 -3.17 16.33
N VAL A 14 -3.61 -3.95 15.89
CA VAL A 14 -2.59 -3.50 14.93
C VAL A 14 -2.51 -4.48 13.77
N VAL A 15 -2.45 -3.91 12.57
CA VAL A 15 -2.49 -4.64 11.31
C VAL A 15 -1.36 -4.13 10.41
N LEU A 16 -0.54 -5.05 9.88
CA LEU A 16 0.39 -4.75 8.79
C LEU A 16 -0.31 -4.95 7.45
N PHE A 17 0.04 -4.13 6.47
CA PHE A 17 -0.43 -4.32 5.10
C PHE A 17 0.59 -3.83 4.08
N GLY A 18 0.39 -4.21 2.81
CA GLY A 18 1.29 -3.84 1.73
C GLY A 18 2.54 -4.71 1.70
N SER A 19 3.62 -4.19 1.09
CA SER A 19 4.84 -4.96 0.86
C SER A 19 5.50 -5.52 2.13
N ALA A 20 5.25 -4.93 3.31
CA ALA A 20 5.78 -5.49 4.56
C ALA A 20 5.22 -6.89 4.89
N ASN A 21 4.07 -7.25 4.32
CA ASN A 21 3.48 -8.58 4.43
C ASN A 21 3.88 -9.52 3.27
N ARG A 22 4.62 -9.00 2.27
CA ARG A 22 5.12 -9.75 1.09
C ARG A 22 6.62 -9.51 0.96
N PRO A 23 7.46 -10.33 1.62
CA PRO A 23 8.91 -10.15 1.64
C PRO A 23 9.54 -10.00 0.25
N GLU A 24 8.97 -10.66 -0.76
CA GLU A 24 9.38 -10.58 -2.16
C GLU A 24 9.17 -9.20 -2.80
N ASP A 25 8.22 -8.40 -2.32
CA ASP A 25 7.94 -7.04 -2.81
C ASP A 25 8.61 -5.96 -1.94
N PHE A 26 9.26 -6.36 -0.84
CA PHE A 26 9.78 -5.44 0.16
C PHE A 26 11.21 -5.01 -0.15
N SER A 27 11.41 -3.73 -0.44
CA SER A 27 12.74 -3.12 -0.56
C SER A 27 13.11 -2.41 0.74
N ARG A 28 14.22 -2.82 1.37
CA ARG A 28 14.67 -2.25 2.66
C ARG A 28 14.87 -0.73 2.65
N TYR A 29 15.12 -0.15 1.48
CA TYR A 29 15.46 1.27 1.33
C TYR A 29 14.33 2.10 0.71
N LEU A 30 13.37 1.44 0.03
CA LEU A 30 12.29 2.12 -0.69
C LEU A 30 10.89 1.78 -0.16
N SER A 31 10.75 0.71 0.61
CA SER A 31 9.49 0.33 1.25
C SER A 31 9.39 0.90 2.66
N ASP A 32 8.26 1.56 2.90
CA ASP A 32 7.76 1.79 4.24
C ASP A 32 7.00 0.56 4.75
N VAL A 33 6.84 0.48 6.06
CA VAL A 33 5.99 -0.49 6.75
C VAL A 33 4.65 0.19 7.01
N ASN A 34 3.64 -0.18 6.24
CA ASN A 34 2.31 0.36 6.45
C ASN A 34 1.63 -0.36 7.63
N VAL A 35 1.15 0.43 8.58
CA VAL A 35 0.52 -0.04 9.80
C VAL A 35 -0.84 0.62 9.92
N LEU A 36 -1.86 -0.18 10.17
CA LEU A 36 -3.18 0.28 10.61
C LEU A 36 -3.30 -0.01 12.11
N THR A 37 -3.72 0.98 12.89
CA THR A 37 -4.13 0.81 14.28
C THR A 37 -5.60 1.23 14.45
N LEU A 38 -6.36 0.44 15.19
CA LEU A 38 -7.77 0.71 15.46
C LEU A 38 -7.96 1.25 16.88
N GLY A 39 -8.54 2.45 16.98
CA GLY A 39 -8.70 3.14 18.27
C GLY A 39 -7.36 3.50 18.93
N GLY A 40 -7.40 3.73 20.25
CA GLY A 40 -6.25 4.12 21.06
C GLY A 40 -5.88 5.60 21.00
N GLY A 41 -5.05 6.07 21.93
CA GLY A 41 -4.51 7.44 21.92
C GLY A 41 -3.61 7.69 20.70
N ARG A 42 -3.48 8.96 20.27
CA ARG A 42 -2.54 9.35 19.21
C ARG A 42 -1.13 8.96 19.62
N VAL A 43 -0.48 8.09 18.84
CA VAL A 43 0.92 7.76 19.08
C VAL A 43 1.80 8.85 18.47
N SER A 44 2.56 9.54 19.32
CA SER A 44 3.34 10.73 18.98
C SER A 44 4.65 10.43 18.25
N SER A 45 5.14 9.18 18.29
CA SER A 45 6.40 8.81 17.65
C SER A 45 6.28 7.49 16.90
N VAL A 46 6.13 7.60 15.58
CA VAL A 46 6.37 6.47 14.69
C VAL A 46 7.61 6.82 13.87
N ASN A 47 8.63 5.95 13.92
CA ASN A 47 9.87 6.16 13.18
C ASN A 47 9.56 6.32 11.69
N GLY A 48 10.33 7.15 10.95
CA GLY A 48 10.04 7.55 9.56
C GLY A 48 9.98 6.44 8.51
N ARG A 49 10.10 5.17 8.91
CA ARG A 49 9.86 3.97 8.07
C ARG A 49 8.48 3.35 8.26
N ILE A 50 7.69 3.84 9.21
CA ILE A 50 6.33 3.34 9.43
C ILE A 50 5.35 4.41 8.96
N SER A 51 4.49 4.00 8.03
CA SER A 51 3.35 4.79 7.58
C SER A 51 2.13 4.36 8.38
N LEU A 52 1.79 5.14 9.41
CA LEU A 52 0.70 4.83 10.34
C LEU A 52 -0.64 5.40 9.83
N VAL A 53 -1.64 4.53 9.74
CA VAL A 53 -3.05 4.87 9.61
C VAL A 53 -3.72 4.57 10.95
N GLN A 54 -4.32 5.59 11.56
CA GLN A 54 -5.07 5.44 12.81
C GLN A 54 -6.52 5.85 12.56
N MET A 55 -7.46 4.96 12.89
CA MET A 55 -8.89 5.22 12.71
C MET A 55 -9.76 4.40 13.66
N ASP A 56 -11.00 4.83 13.83
CA ASP A 56 -12.00 4.08 14.57
C ASP A 56 -12.46 2.83 13.78
N PRO A 57 -12.78 1.71 14.46
CA PRO A 57 -13.26 0.49 13.79
C PRO A 57 -14.48 0.74 12.89
N ASP A 58 -15.47 1.48 13.36
CA ASP A 58 -16.70 1.76 12.59
C ASP A 58 -16.41 2.66 11.37
N ALA A 59 -15.47 3.59 11.52
CA ALA A 59 -15.02 4.41 10.39
C ALA A 59 -14.32 3.56 9.33
N LEU A 60 -13.51 2.57 9.72
CA LEU A 60 -12.89 1.64 8.78
C LEU A 60 -13.95 0.83 8.01
N VAL A 61 -14.91 0.24 8.73
CA VAL A 61 -15.99 -0.56 8.11
C VAL A 61 -16.74 0.27 7.09
N ASN A 62 -17.12 1.51 7.45
CA ASN A 62 -17.79 2.43 6.53
C ASN A 62 -16.93 2.77 5.31
N ARG A 63 -15.64 3.09 5.49
CA ARG A 63 -14.74 3.36 4.37
C ARG A 63 -14.65 2.19 3.39
N CYS A 64 -14.52 0.97 3.91
CA CYS A 64 -14.49 -0.22 3.05
C CYS A 64 -15.81 -0.46 2.33
N TYR A 65 -16.93 -0.24 3.00
CA TYR A 65 -18.26 -0.36 2.40
C TYR A 65 -18.49 0.63 1.26
N TYR A 66 -18.00 1.86 1.40
CA TYR A 66 -18.10 2.88 0.35
C TYR A 66 -17.05 2.75 -0.75
N GLY A 67 -16.10 1.81 -0.61
CA GLY A 67 -15.13 1.47 -1.65
C GLY A 67 -13.82 2.24 -1.55
N ASP A 68 -13.33 2.50 -0.36
CA ASP A 68 -12.02 3.14 -0.19
C ASP A 68 -10.90 2.23 -0.73
N PRO A 69 -10.02 2.71 -1.62
CA PRO A 69 -8.91 1.90 -2.14
C PRO A 69 -8.00 1.31 -1.07
N LEU A 70 -7.84 1.94 0.11
CA LEU A 70 -7.10 1.38 1.24
C LEU A 70 -7.55 -0.05 1.56
N CYS A 71 -8.85 -0.30 1.44
CA CYS A 71 -9.46 -1.58 1.78
C CYS A 71 -9.07 -2.72 0.83
N ILE A 72 -8.57 -2.42 -0.37
CA ILE A 72 -7.98 -3.44 -1.26
C ILE A 72 -6.81 -4.13 -0.54
N TRP A 73 -5.89 -3.35 0.03
CA TRP A 73 -4.75 -3.89 0.78
C TRP A 73 -5.19 -4.54 2.08
N LEU A 74 -6.14 -3.95 2.81
CA LEU A 74 -6.58 -4.52 4.08
C LEU A 74 -7.32 -5.85 3.92
N VAL A 75 -8.13 -6.02 2.87
CA VAL A 75 -8.86 -7.27 2.65
C VAL A 75 -7.98 -8.36 2.03
N LYS A 76 -7.09 -8.00 1.09
CA LYS A 76 -6.34 -8.98 0.31
C LYS A 76 -4.96 -9.31 0.87
N ASP A 77 -4.43 -8.45 1.75
CA ASP A 77 -3.00 -8.46 2.07
C ASP A 77 -2.67 -7.90 3.45
N SER A 78 -3.64 -7.93 4.36
CA SER A 78 -3.35 -7.60 5.74
C SER A 78 -2.83 -8.80 6.52
N LYS A 79 -2.07 -8.50 7.57
CA LYS A 79 -1.72 -9.43 8.64
C LYS A 79 -1.98 -8.75 9.97
N VAL A 80 -2.88 -9.32 10.76
CA VAL A 80 -3.12 -8.88 12.14
C VAL A 80 -1.89 -9.26 12.97
N LEU A 81 -1.30 -8.27 13.65
CA LEU A 81 -0.20 -8.49 14.60
C LEU A 81 -0.73 -8.75 16.02
N CYS A 82 -1.78 -8.06 16.41
CA CYS A 82 -2.39 -8.15 17.73
C CYS A 82 -3.84 -7.60 17.68
N GLY A 83 -4.68 -8.05 18.61
CA GLY A 83 -6.11 -7.73 18.63
C GLY A 83 -6.88 -8.43 17.50
N SER A 84 -7.97 -7.81 17.08
CA SER A 84 -8.83 -8.31 16.01
C SER A 84 -9.27 -7.18 15.09
N LEU A 85 -9.35 -7.47 13.79
CA LEU A 85 -9.92 -6.57 12.79
C LEU A 85 -11.43 -6.87 12.65
N PRO A 86 -12.30 -5.85 12.53
CA PRO A 86 -13.69 -6.09 12.17
C PRO A 86 -13.79 -6.77 10.79
N GLU A 87 -14.91 -7.42 10.52
CA GLU A 87 -15.17 -7.97 9.19
C GLU A 87 -15.28 -6.81 8.17
N LEU A 88 -14.44 -6.85 7.14
CA LEU A 88 -14.39 -5.82 6.11
C LEU A 88 -15.07 -6.32 4.84
N LYS A 89 -16.23 -5.75 4.53
CA LYS A 89 -16.86 -5.90 3.22
C LYS A 89 -16.40 -4.77 2.30
N PHE A 90 -15.57 -5.10 1.32
CA PHE A 90 -15.10 -4.14 0.32
C PHE A 90 -15.93 -4.27 -0.96
N ILE A 91 -16.45 -3.13 -1.43
CA ILE A 91 -17.22 -3.03 -2.67
C ILE A 91 -16.50 -2.04 -3.58
N VAL A 92 -16.25 -2.44 -4.83
CA VAL A 92 -15.73 -1.52 -5.83
C VAL A 92 -16.85 -0.58 -6.26
N THR A 93 -16.65 0.72 -6.06
CA THR A 93 -17.59 1.78 -6.44
C THR A 93 -16.96 2.71 -7.48
N THR A 94 -17.74 3.64 -8.03
CA THR A 94 -17.21 4.71 -8.87
C THR A 94 -16.16 5.54 -8.12
N TRP A 95 -16.38 5.77 -6.83
CA TRP A 95 -15.43 6.45 -5.97
C TRP A 95 -14.10 5.68 -5.83
N THR A 96 -14.14 4.34 -5.76
CA THR A 96 -12.92 3.51 -5.79
C THR A 96 -12.10 3.77 -7.06
N ILE A 97 -12.76 3.71 -8.21
CA ILE A 97 -12.14 3.86 -9.53
C ILE A 97 -11.53 5.26 -9.67
N ASP A 98 -12.28 6.29 -9.30
CA ASP A 98 -11.81 7.67 -9.39
C ASP A 98 -10.68 7.97 -8.42
N SER A 99 -10.75 7.43 -7.19
CA SER A 99 -9.66 7.55 -6.22
C SER A 99 -8.38 6.89 -6.71
N ILE A 100 -8.47 5.69 -7.31
CA ILE A 100 -7.28 5.02 -7.90
C ILE A 100 -6.73 5.83 -9.08
N ARG A 101 -7.58 6.37 -9.96
CA ARG A 101 -7.14 7.25 -11.05
C ARG A 101 -6.39 8.46 -10.54
N GLN A 102 -6.90 9.12 -9.50
CA GLN A 102 -6.21 10.25 -8.86
C GLN A 102 -4.87 9.82 -8.24
N LEU A 103 -4.82 8.67 -7.57
CA LEU A 103 -3.57 8.14 -7.03
C LEU A 103 -2.53 7.85 -8.12
N ILE A 104 -2.95 7.32 -9.28
CA ILE A 104 -2.06 7.12 -10.44
C ILE A 104 -1.47 8.46 -10.89
N LEU A 105 -2.32 9.48 -11.11
CA LEU A 105 -1.88 10.80 -11.55
C LEU A 105 -0.94 11.47 -10.54
N ASN A 106 -1.26 11.37 -9.25
CA ASN A 106 -0.41 11.91 -8.19
C ASN A 106 0.96 11.24 -8.14
N ASN A 107 1.03 9.91 -8.27
CA ASN A 107 2.31 9.22 -8.32
C ASN A 107 3.11 9.59 -9.57
N VAL A 108 2.47 9.80 -10.72
CA VAL A 108 3.16 10.29 -11.93
C VAL A 108 3.71 11.70 -11.71
N ALA A 109 2.93 12.61 -11.11
CA ALA A 109 3.40 13.96 -10.80
C ALA A 109 4.59 13.95 -9.84
N LEU A 110 4.48 13.21 -8.73
CA LEU A 110 5.55 13.03 -7.75
C LEU A 110 6.80 12.37 -8.34
N MET A 111 6.64 11.44 -9.29
CA MET A 111 7.76 10.87 -10.03
C MET A 111 8.53 11.98 -10.76
N TYR A 112 7.86 12.82 -11.54
CA TYR A 112 8.51 13.91 -12.29
C TYR A 112 9.17 14.93 -11.37
N GLU A 113 8.49 15.34 -10.29
CA GLU A 113 9.06 16.26 -9.30
C GLU A 113 10.35 15.70 -8.69
N ASN A 114 10.35 14.42 -8.30
CA ASN A 114 11.53 13.78 -7.73
C ASN A 114 12.66 13.60 -8.75
N VAL A 115 12.36 13.40 -10.04
CA VAL A 115 13.38 13.43 -11.10
C VAL A 115 14.05 14.80 -11.17
N ILE A 116 13.26 15.87 -11.19
CA ILE A 116 13.75 17.26 -11.26
C ILE A 116 14.63 17.59 -10.04
N LEU A 117 14.22 17.13 -8.86
CA LEU A 117 14.94 17.35 -7.59
C LEU A 117 16.17 16.43 -7.40
N GLY A 118 16.45 15.52 -8.34
CA GLY A 118 17.56 14.56 -8.22
C GLY A 118 17.32 13.40 -7.24
N ASN A 119 16.08 13.23 -6.76
CA ASN A 119 15.68 12.19 -5.83
C ASN A 119 15.31 10.88 -6.57
N SER A 120 16.29 10.23 -7.21
CA SER A 120 16.05 9.06 -8.08
C SER A 120 15.35 7.88 -7.38
N SER A 121 15.63 7.67 -6.09
CA SER A 121 14.99 6.62 -5.28
C SER A 121 13.48 6.85 -5.14
N TRP A 122 13.08 8.08 -4.82
CA TRP A 122 11.67 8.46 -4.71
C TRP A 122 10.99 8.51 -6.07
N ALA A 123 11.69 8.95 -7.12
CA ALA A 123 11.18 8.90 -8.48
C ALA A 123 10.85 7.45 -8.89
N LEU A 124 11.77 6.50 -8.65
CA LEU A 124 11.56 5.09 -8.93
C LEU A 124 10.38 4.51 -8.13
N ASN A 125 10.27 4.85 -6.84
CA ASN A 125 9.17 4.38 -5.99
C ASN A 125 7.81 4.85 -6.52
N ASN A 126 7.69 6.13 -6.86
CA ASN A 126 6.46 6.70 -7.42
C ASN A 126 6.13 6.11 -8.80
N ALA A 127 7.13 5.91 -9.67
CA ALA A 127 6.94 5.25 -10.97
C ALA A 127 6.38 3.82 -10.81
N TYR A 128 6.97 3.05 -9.88
CA TYR A 128 6.51 1.71 -9.54
C TYR A 128 5.04 1.72 -9.07
N TYR A 129 4.67 2.61 -8.13
CA TYR A 129 3.30 2.69 -7.63
C TYR A 129 2.30 3.13 -8.69
N ALA A 130 2.64 4.10 -9.55
CA ALA A 130 1.78 4.50 -10.67
C ALA A 130 1.45 3.33 -11.60
N VAL A 131 2.47 2.54 -11.97
CA VAL A 131 2.30 1.36 -12.83
C VAL A 131 1.49 0.28 -12.12
N LYS A 132 1.81 -0.04 -10.86
CA LYS A 132 1.08 -1.02 -10.06
C LYS A 132 -0.40 -0.66 -9.93
N LEU A 133 -0.70 0.60 -9.60
CA LEU A 133 -2.07 1.10 -9.49
C LEU A 133 -2.81 1.06 -10.83
N THR A 134 -2.13 1.32 -11.94
CA THR A 134 -2.71 1.20 -13.28
C THR A 134 -3.12 -0.24 -13.59
N ILE A 135 -2.31 -1.21 -13.18
CA ILE A 135 -2.66 -2.63 -13.34
C ILE A 135 -3.81 -2.99 -12.39
N ILE A 136 -3.77 -2.59 -11.12
CA ILE A 136 -4.86 -2.80 -10.15
C ILE A 136 -6.18 -2.24 -10.70
N LEU A 137 -6.17 -1.03 -11.28
CA LEU A 137 -7.35 -0.40 -11.89
C LEU A 137 -7.96 -1.26 -13.01
N ARG A 138 -7.13 -1.97 -13.78
CA ARG A 138 -7.58 -2.84 -14.89
C ARG A 138 -8.14 -4.18 -14.42
N VAL A 139 -7.78 -4.65 -13.23
CA VAL A 139 -8.24 -5.94 -12.66
C VAL A 139 -9.02 -5.74 -11.36
N ILE A 140 -9.63 -4.57 -11.18
CA ILE A 140 -10.13 -4.08 -9.89
C ILE A 140 -11.23 -4.93 -9.25
N ASP A 141 -11.95 -5.72 -10.04
CA ASP A 141 -12.97 -6.66 -9.54
C ASP A 141 -12.37 -7.93 -8.92
N SER A 142 -11.12 -8.25 -9.27
CA SER A 142 -10.38 -9.39 -8.75
C SER A 142 -8.88 -9.07 -8.55
N PRO A 143 -8.55 -7.98 -7.84
CA PRO A 143 -7.19 -7.49 -7.79
C PRO A 143 -6.36 -8.43 -6.92
N THR A 144 -5.20 -8.82 -7.45
CA THR A 144 -4.11 -9.39 -6.66
C THR A 144 -3.10 -8.30 -6.34
N LEU A 145 -2.35 -8.47 -5.25
CA LEU A 145 -1.34 -7.51 -4.82
C LEU A 145 0.09 -8.01 -5.04
N ARG A 146 0.24 -9.27 -5.47
CA ARG A 146 1.52 -9.86 -5.90
C ARG A 146 1.85 -9.42 -7.31
N ASP A 147 3.03 -8.84 -7.51
CA ASP A 147 3.42 -8.25 -8.80
C ASP A 147 3.48 -9.28 -9.93
N LEU A 148 3.95 -10.50 -9.65
CA LEU A 148 3.97 -11.59 -10.63
C LEU A 148 2.56 -12.00 -11.07
N GLU A 149 1.60 -12.04 -10.14
CA GLU A 149 0.22 -12.39 -10.46
C GLU A 149 -0.45 -11.24 -11.23
N LEU A 150 -0.23 -9.99 -10.79
CA LEU A 150 -0.65 -8.79 -11.50
C LEU A 150 -0.13 -8.77 -12.95
N ALA A 151 1.14 -9.10 -13.15
CA ALA A 151 1.76 -9.19 -14.47
C ALA A 151 1.21 -10.35 -15.32
N LYS A 152 0.79 -11.47 -14.71
CA LYS A 152 0.12 -12.57 -15.44
C LYS A 152 -1.29 -12.21 -15.87
N LEU A 153 -2.01 -11.43 -15.05
CA LEU A 153 -3.36 -10.97 -15.37
C LEU A 153 -3.37 -9.93 -16.50
N ILE A 154 -2.25 -9.23 -16.73
CA ILE A 154 -2.15 -8.21 -17.77
C ILE A 154 -0.96 -8.48 -18.69
N ASN A 155 -1.22 -8.80 -19.96
CA ASN A 155 -0.16 -9.00 -20.95
C ASN A 155 0.32 -7.67 -21.58
N GLY A 156 1.54 -7.65 -22.12
CA GLY A 156 2.07 -6.57 -22.95
C GLY A 156 3.11 -5.67 -22.28
N GLY A 157 3.18 -4.40 -22.69
CA GLY A 157 4.21 -3.46 -22.22
C GLY A 157 4.09 -3.13 -20.73
N LEU A 158 2.87 -3.08 -20.20
CA LEU A 158 2.63 -2.69 -18.80
C LEU A 158 3.13 -3.74 -17.80
N SER A 159 2.98 -5.04 -18.09
CA SER A 159 3.54 -6.10 -17.24
C SER A 159 5.06 -6.14 -17.30
N LYS A 160 5.66 -6.00 -18.50
CA LYS A 160 7.12 -5.88 -18.62
C LYS A 160 7.66 -4.70 -17.81
N LEU A 161 6.96 -3.57 -17.84
CA LEU A 161 7.35 -2.38 -17.09
C LEU A 161 7.21 -2.59 -15.57
N LEU A 162 6.10 -3.18 -15.09
CA LEU A 162 5.92 -3.46 -13.67
C LEU A 162 7.06 -4.33 -13.13
N LEU A 163 7.36 -5.45 -13.81
CA LEU A 163 8.41 -6.38 -13.40
C LEU A 163 9.78 -5.71 -13.41
N ARG A 164 10.09 -4.91 -14.45
CA ARG A 164 11.37 -4.19 -14.51
C ARG A 164 11.52 -3.15 -13.39
N LEU A 165 10.47 -2.39 -13.09
CA LEU A 165 10.49 -1.40 -12.01
C LEU A 165 10.59 -2.10 -10.64
N HIS A 166 9.94 -3.24 -10.48
CA HIS A 166 10.04 -4.07 -9.28
C HIS A 166 11.49 -4.54 -9.05
N ASP A 167 12.13 -5.14 -10.06
CA ASP A 167 13.51 -5.60 -9.96
C ASP A 167 14.46 -4.47 -9.60
N LEU A 168 14.32 -3.30 -10.25
CA LEU A 168 15.14 -2.12 -9.96
C LEU A 168 14.94 -1.64 -8.51
N ARG A 169 13.70 -1.63 -8.03
CA ARG A 169 13.37 -1.21 -6.66
C ARG A 169 13.97 -2.14 -5.61
N ILE A 170 14.04 -3.43 -5.88
CA ILE A 170 14.69 -4.41 -4.99
C ILE A 170 16.21 -4.30 -5.09
N ALA A 171 16.76 -4.20 -6.31
CA ALA A 171 18.20 -4.16 -6.55
C ALA A 171 18.88 -2.90 -5.99
N VAL A 172 18.23 -1.74 -6.07
CA VAL A 172 18.70 -0.50 -5.39
C VAL A 172 18.75 -0.68 -3.87
N GLY A 173 18.07 -1.71 -3.34
CA GLY A 173 18.06 -2.07 -1.94
C GLY A 173 18.91 -3.28 -1.53
N ALA A 174 19.75 -3.83 -2.41
CA ALA A 174 20.74 -4.87 -2.11
C ALA A 174 22.15 -4.27 -2.00
#